data_AF-A0A1Y4HBB2-F1
#
_entry.id   AF-A0A1Y4HBB2-F1
#
_cell.length_a   1.000
_cell.length_b   1.000
_cell.length_c   1.000
_cell.angle_alpha   90.00
_cell.angle_beta   90.00
_cell.angle_gamma   90.00
#
_symmetry.space_group_name_H-M   'P 1'
#
loop_
_entity.id
_entity.type
_entity.pdbx_description
1 polymer ?
#
loop_
_entity_poly.entity_id
_entity_poly.type
_entity_poly.pdbx_seq_one_letter_code
_entity_poly.pdbx_strand_id
1 'polypeptide(L)'
;MMILSYPGAEYSHGSVKYAIGSTVMATDQSPYQGLLGTIVEIRDGQDRETQNETPDIYCSFDTPVIPAEIEKLEKVFSILLGTPKTLQDISLQRVIMAPDMIQVLHDQTVPSPQTDIWVLLEDWANNGDFGSSLKLFSAYAEARRTMIDMLREELDFGLIADIQSDSLFSVMSDDNYYEAWIEGEYLLTHYRLWMEKMPLHLTEPLRPKLASTEAK
;
A
#
# COMPACT_ATOMS: atom_id res chain seq x y z
N MET A 1 -20.72 32.40 3.43
CA MET A 1 -21.64 31.61 4.25
C MET A 1 -22.00 30.40 3.42
N MET A 2 -21.35 29.28 3.68
CA MET A 2 -21.55 28.04 2.92
C MET A 2 -21.32 26.86 3.85
N ILE A 3 -22.34 26.01 3.96
CA ILE A 3 -22.30 24.76 4.72
C ILE A 3 -22.67 23.64 3.74
N LEU A 4 -21.80 22.65 3.61
CA LEU A 4 -22.04 21.43 2.84
C LEU A 4 -22.16 20.25 3.81
N SER A 5 -23.28 19.54 3.78
CA SER A 5 -23.56 18.41 4.67
C SER A 5 -24.34 17.26 4.02
N TYR A 6 -24.57 17.33 2.70
CA TYR A 6 -25.25 16.26 1.95
C TYR A 6 -24.23 15.45 1.14
N PRO A 7 -24.42 14.12 1.01
CA PRO A 7 -23.49 13.25 0.29
C PRO A 7 -23.18 13.73 -1.14
N GLY A 8 -21.91 13.67 -1.54
CA GLY A 8 -21.46 14.08 -2.87
C GLY A 8 -21.34 15.59 -3.09
N ALA A 9 -21.65 16.43 -2.10
CA ALA A 9 -21.37 17.87 -2.20
C ALA A 9 -19.86 18.11 -2.26
N GLU A 10 -19.39 18.82 -3.30
CA GLU A 10 -17.97 19.09 -3.52
C GLU A 10 -17.56 20.51 -3.06
N TYR A 11 -16.34 20.61 -2.53
CA TYR A 11 -15.62 21.85 -2.23
C TYR A 11 -14.20 21.75 -2.80
N SER A 12 -13.68 22.84 -3.37
CA SER A 12 -12.32 22.88 -3.91
C SER A 12 -11.46 23.86 -3.12
N HIS A 13 -10.28 23.40 -2.69
CA HIS A 13 -9.24 24.23 -2.07
C HIS A 13 -7.92 24.01 -2.82
N GLY A 14 -7.46 25.03 -3.54
CA GLY A 14 -6.30 24.88 -4.44
C GLY A 14 -6.56 23.82 -5.51
N SER A 15 -5.71 22.80 -5.57
CA SER A 15 -5.84 21.65 -6.50
C SER A 15 -6.59 20.46 -5.91
N VAL A 16 -7.01 20.51 -4.65
CA VAL A 16 -7.65 19.39 -3.96
C VAL A 16 -9.16 19.59 -3.97
N LYS A 17 -9.88 18.51 -4.29
CA LYS A 17 -11.33 18.42 -4.16
C LYS A 17 -11.70 17.60 -2.93
N TYR A 18 -12.59 18.14 -2.12
CA TYR A 18 -13.17 17.49 -0.95
C TYR A 18 -14.64 17.23 -1.24
N ALA A 19 -15.12 16.03 -0.98
CA ALA A 19 -16.55 15.73 -1.09
C ALA A 19 -17.07 15.13 0.22
N ILE A 20 -18.31 15.46 0.57
CA ILE A 20 -18.99 14.81 1.69
C ILE A 20 -19.15 13.31 1.38
N GLY A 21 -18.68 12.47 2.31
CA GLY A 21 -18.60 11.02 2.15
C GLY A 21 -17.23 10.52 1.66
N SER A 22 -16.30 11.40 1.27
CA SER A 22 -14.95 10.96 0.88
C SER A 22 -14.18 10.39 2.07
N THR A 23 -13.48 9.29 1.82
CA THR A 23 -12.51 8.73 2.77
C THR A 23 -11.27 9.62 2.82
N VAL A 24 -10.80 9.87 4.04
CA VAL A 24 -9.61 10.67 4.32
C VAL A 24 -8.65 9.92 5.23
N MET A 25 -7.37 10.27 5.16
CA MET A 25 -6.36 9.89 6.14
C MET A 25 -5.82 11.15 6.81
N ALA A 26 -5.71 11.15 8.14
CA ALA A 26 -5.08 12.24 8.87
C ALA A 26 -3.57 12.28 8.61
N THR A 27 -3.04 13.45 8.26
CA THR A 27 -1.61 13.66 7.96
C THR A 27 -0.80 13.86 9.24
N ASP A 28 0.52 14.07 9.09
CA ASP A 28 1.41 14.41 10.20
C ASP A 28 1.18 15.80 10.81
N GLN A 29 0.37 16.64 10.17
CA GLN A 29 -0.08 17.93 10.72
C GLN A 29 -1.29 17.78 11.66
N SER A 30 -1.88 16.59 11.76
CA SER A 30 -3.03 16.31 12.61
C SER A 30 -2.65 15.57 13.89
N PRO A 31 -3.26 15.89 15.05
CA PRO A 31 -3.13 15.05 16.24
C PRO A 31 -3.74 13.65 16.05
N TYR A 32 -4.53 13.44 15.00
CA TYR A 32 -5.11 12.15 14.60
C TYR A 32 -4.27 11.41 13.55
N GLN A 33 -3.01 11.79 13.33
CA GLN A 33 -2.14 11.25 12.28
C GLN A 33 -2.26 9.72 12.10
N GLY A 34 -2.52 9.30 10.86
CA GLY A 34 -2.62 7.89 10.46
C GLY A 34 -4.05 7.35 10.49
N LEU A 35 -4.98 7.98 11.22
CA LEU A 35 -6.36 7.51 11.25
C LEU A 35 -7.08 7.73 9.93
N LEU A 36 -7.85 6.72 9.54
CA LEU A 36 -8.84 6.80 8.47
C LEU A 36 -10.14 7.39 8.99
N GLY A 37 -10.83 8.13 8.14
CA GLY A 37 -12.13 8.71 8.47
C GLY A 37 -12.90 9.13 7.24
N THR A 38 -14.04 9.77 7.47
CA THR A 38 -14.94 10.25 6.42
C THR A 38 -15.26 11.73 6.63
N ILE A 39 -15.27 12.51 5.54
CA ILE A 39 -15.75 13.89 5.59
C ILE A 39 -17.27 13.90 5.74
N VAL A 40 -17.78 14.54 6.79
CA VAL A 40 -19.22 14.58 7.10
C VAL A 40 -19.82 15.96 6.94
N GLU A 41 -19.02 17.03 7.01
CA GLU A 41 -19.49 18.40 6.81
C GLU A 41 -18.31 19.31 6.42
N ILE A 42 -18.55 20.33 5.59
CA ILE A 42 -17.57 21.36 5.27
C ILE A 42 -18.23 22.72 5.49
N ARG A 43 -17.57 23.60 6.23
CA ARG A 43 -18.01 24.99 6.44
C ARG A 43 -16.97 25.98 5.93
N ASP A 44 -17.45 26.99 5.20
CA ASP A 44 -16.63 28.08 4.68
C ASP A 44 -17.22 29.46 5.03
N GLY A 45 -16.33 30.41 5.36
CA GLY A 45 -16.65 31.78 5.71
C GLY A 45 -17.07 31.96 7.17
N GLN A 46 -18.19 32.65 7.40
CA GLN A 46 -18.64 33.08 8.73
C GLN A 46 -19.20 31.96 9.62
N ASP A 47 -19.50 30.80 9.05
CA ASP A 47 -20.07 29.64 9.78
C ASP A 47 -19.00 28.72 10.39
N ARG A 48 -17.72 29.07 10.21
CA ARG A 48 -16.58 28.34 10.78
C ARG A 48 -16.55 28.52 12.29
N GLU A 49 -16.23 27.44 12.98
CA GLU A 49 -15.99 27.42 14.43
C GLU A 49 -14.52 27.70 14.76
N THR A 50 -13.60 27.57 13.80
CA THR A 50 -12.20 27.98 13.97
C THR A 50 -11.92 29.39 13.43
N GLN A 51 -10.87 30.02 13.96
CA GLN A 51 -10.37 31.32 13.46
C GLN A 51 -9.39 31.19 12.29
N ASN A 52 -9.13 29.96 11.82
CA ASN A 52 -8.19 29.72 10.72
C ASN A 52 -8.71 30.37 9.43
N GLU A 53 -7.83 30.65 8.47
CA GLU A 53 -8.24 31.18 7.15
C GLU A 53 -8.74 30.07 6.21
N THR A 54 -8.48 28.81 6.55
CA THR A 54 -8.89 27.61 5.83
C THR A 54 -10.34 27.20 6.16
N PRO A 55 -11.00 26.39 5.32
CA PRO A 55 -12.32 25.83 5.65
C PRO A 55 -12.24 24.90 6.87
N ASP A 56 -13.35 24.81 7.62
CA ASP A 56 -13.51 23.80 8.66
C ASP A 56 -14.06 22.52 8.02
N ILE A 57 -13.23 21.48 7.95
CA ILE A 57 -13.61 20.18 7.40
C ILE A 57 -13.89 19.24 8.56
N TYR A 58 -15.16 18.94 8.80
CA TYR A 58 -15.56 18.00 9.83
C TYR A 58 -15.36 16.58 9.33
N CYS A 59 -14.51 15.84 10.03
CA CYS A 59 -14.25 14.43 9.80
C CYS A 59 -14.81 13.60 10.96
N SER A 60 -15.29 12.39 10.65
CA SER A 60 -15.47 11.34 11.66
C SER A 60 -14.41 10.27 11.39
N PHE A 61 -13.49 10.08 12.33
CA PHE A 61 -12.45 9.07 12.26
C PHE A 61 -12.96 7.71 12.76
N ASP A 62 -12.47 6.65 12.12
CA ASP A 62 -12.72 5.28 12.52
C ASP A 62 -11.98 4.98 13.84
N THR A 63 -12.54 4.07 14.63
CA THR A 63 -11.86 3.63 15.85
C THR A 63 -10.58 2.87 15.49
N PRO A 64 -9.39 3.31 15.92
CA PRO A 64 -8.15 2.60 15.63
C PRO A 64 -8.17 1.21 16.25
N VAL A 65 -7.65 0.24 15.50
CA VAL A 65 -7.56 -1.18 15.93
C VAL A 65 -6.12 -1.64 16.13
N ILE A 66 -5.13 -0.87 15.65
CA ILE A 66 -3.71 -1.19 15.80
C ILE A 66 -3.23 -0.63 17.15
N PRO A 67 -2.72 -1.47 18.08
CA PRO A 67 -2.32 -1.01 19.42
C PRO A 67 -1.30 0.13 19.42
N ALA A 68 -0.35 0.11 18.48
CA ALA A 68 0.66 1.18 18.34
C ALA A 68 0.03 2.53 17.93
N GLU A 69 -1.03 2.53 17.13
CA GLU A 69 -1.77 3.75 16.76
C GLU A 69 -2.57 4.28 17.95
N ILE A 70 -3.20 3.38 18.73
CA ILE A 70 -3.93 3.73 19.95
C ILE A 70 -2.99 4.41 20.96
N GLU A 71 -1.86 3.79 21.26
CA GLU A 71 -0.87 4.34 22.21
C GLU A 71 -0.36 5.72 21.76
N LYS A 72 -0.07 5.86 20.46
CA LYS A 72 0.37 7.14 19.89
C LYS A 72 -0.70 8.21 20.06
N LEU A 73 -1.96 7.90 19.75
CA LEU A 73 -3.08 8.83 19.86
C LEU A 73 -3.30 9.26 21.32
N GLU A 74 -3.35 8.30 22.24
CA GLU A 74 -3.47 8.53 23.70
C GLU A 74 -2.35 9.44 24.21
N LYS A 75 -1.11 9.20 23.78
CA LYS A 75 0.04 10.02 24.15
C LYS A 75 -0.08 11.45 23.64
N VAL A 76 -0.43 11.63 22.36
CA VAL A 76 -0.60 12.96 21.75
C VAL A 76 -1.66 13.76 22.49
N PHE A 77 -2.83 13.17 22.76
CA PHE A 77 -3.93 13.85 23.46
C PHE A 77 -3.64 14.05 24.95
N SER A 78 -2.90 13.13 25.59
CA SER A 78 -2.47 13.31 26.98
C SER A 78 -1.57 14.53 27.15
N ILE A 79 -0.65 14.74 26.20
CA ILE A 79 0.24 15.91 26.18
C ILE A 79 -0.58 17.17 25.89
N LEU A 80 -1.42 17.15 24.85
CA LEU A 80 -2.21 18.30 24.43
C LEU A 80 -3.15 18.81 25.52
N LEU A 81 -3.75 17.89 26.29
CA LEU A 81 -4.71 18.21 27.34
C LEU A 81 -4.09 18.23 28.75
N GLY A 82 -2.78 18.01 28.87
CA GLY A 82 -2.03 18.04 30.13
C GLY A 82 -2.47 17.01 31.17
N THR A 83 -3.22 15.98 30.78
CA THR A 83 -3.77 14.94 31.66
C THR A 83 -3.78 13.61 30.93
N PRO A 84 -3.54 12.47 31.59
CA PRO A 84 -3.62 11.16 30.93
C PRO A 84 -4.97 10.96 30.21
N LYS A 85 -4.91 10.51 28.97
CA LYS A 85 -6.05 10.18 28.10
C LYS A 85 -5.96 8.75 27.65
N THR A 86 -7.11 8.11 27.64
CA THR A 86 -7.36 6.82 27.00
C THR A 86 -8.13 7.03 25.71
N LEU A 87 -8.19 6.02 24.84
CA LEU A 87 -8.97 6.09 23.60
C LEU A 87 -10.44 6.49 23.85
N GLN A 88 -11.02 6.08 24.98
CA GLN A 88 -12.40 6.44 25.35
C GLN A 88 -12.57 7.92 25.69
N ASP A 89 -11.49 8.62 26.03
CA ASP A 89 -11.51 10.05 26.35
C ASP A 89 -11.37 10.95 25.10
N ILE A 90 -11.11 10.37 23.93
CA ILE A 90 -10.77 11.09 22.71
C ILE A 90 -11.97 11.08 21.76
N SER A 91 -12.47 12.26 21.40
CA SER A 91 -13.53 12.36 20.40
C SER A 91 -12.98 12.01 19.01
N LEU A 92 -13.64 11.06 18.34
CA LEU A 92 -13.38 10.71 16.94
C LEU A 92 -14.46 11.24 16.00
N GLN A 93 -15.59 11.72 16.54
CA GLN A 93 -16.75 12.11 15.75
C GLN A 93 -16.77 13.61 15.52
N ARG A 94 -17.04 14.02 14.27
CA ARG A 94 -17.17 15.44 13.86
C ARG A 94 -16.02 16.32 14.38
N VAL A 95 -14.79 15.87 14.17
CA VAL A 95 -13.59 16.63 14.53
C VAL A 95 -13.22 17.57 13.39
N ILE A 96 -12.85 18.81 13.73
CA ILE A 96 -12.53 19.83 12.72
C ILE A 96 -11.08 19.68 12.27
N MET A 97 -10.89 19.45 10.97
CA MET A 97 -9.60 19.35 10.31
C MET A 97 -9.41 20.52 9.35
N ALA A 98 -8.17 20.99 9.23
CA ALA A 98 -7.76 21.89 8.16
C ALA A 98 -7.34 21.07 6.91
N PRO A 99 -7.31 21.69 5.70
CA PRO A 99 -6.94 21.02 4.45
C PRO A 99 -5.59 20.26 4.46
N ASP A 100 -4.60 20.74 5.22
CA ASP A 100 -3.27 20.16 5.36
C ASP A 100 -3.21 19.02 6.39
N MET A 101 -4.18 18.97 7.31
CA MET A 101 -4.32 17.93 8.33
C MET A 101 -4.92 16.63 7.80
N ILE A 102 -5.44 16.62 6.57
CA ILE A 102 -6.08 15.46 5.94
C ILE A 102 -5.65 15.28 4.49
N GLN A 103 -5.52 14.02 4.09
CA GLN A 103 -5.36 13.61 2.71
C GLN A 103 -6.64 12.92 2.25
N VAL A 104 -7.29 13.44 1.21
CA VAL A 104 -8.40 12.74 0.55
C VAL A 104 -7.84 11.54 -0.18
N LEU A 105 -8.36 10.35 0.14
CA LEU A 105 -7.98 9.12 -0.53
C LEU A 105 -8.79 8.96 -1.81
N HIS A 106 -8.20 8.27 -2.79
CA HIS A 106 -8.89 7.96 -4.04
C HIS A 106 -10.13 7.12 -3.73
N ASP A 107 -11.27 7.54 -4.28
CA ASP A 107 -12.53 6.85 -4.10
C ASP A 107 -12.42 5.42 -4.66
N GLN A 108 -12.57 4.41 -3.80
CA GLN A 108 -12.48 3.01 -4.20
C GLN A 108 -13.59 2.60 -5.19
N THR A 109 -14.67 3.39 -5.29
CA THR A 109 -15.74 3.17 -6.27
C THR A 109 -15.38 3.67 -7.67
N VAL A 110 -14.37 4.53 -7.79
CA VAL A 110 -13.80 4.94 -9.08
C VAL A 110 -12.67 3.98 -9.41
N PRO A 111 -12.74 3.22 -10.53
CA PRO A 111 -11.64 2.35 -10.94
C PRO A 111 -10.34 3.14 -10.98
N SER A 112 -9.38 2.76 -10.14
CA SER A 112 -8.02 3.27 -10.30
C SER A 112 -7.47 2.70 -11.60
N PRO A 113 -6.81 3.51 -12.44
CA PRO A 113 -6.14 2.98 -13.61
C PRO A 113 -5.12 1.95 -13.11
N GLN A 114 -5.21 0.75 -13.70
CA GLN A 114 -4.29 -0.33 -13.44
C GLN A 114 -3.31 -0.41 -14.61
N THR A 115 -2.07 -0.75 -14.29
CA THR A 115 -1.11 -1.24 -15.28
C THR A 115 -0.66 -2.60 -14.86
N ASP A 116 -0.42 -3.47 -15.82
CA ASP A 116 0.16 -4.76 -15.52
C ASP A 116 1.66 -4.61 -15.26
N ILE A 117 2.14 -5.29 -14.23
CA ILE A 117 3.57 -5.49 -13.96
C ILE A 117 3.89 -6.98 -13.95
N TRP A 118 5.14 -7.31 -14.18
CA TRP A 118 5.68 -8.65 -14.05
C TRP A 118 6.46 -8.76 -12.75
N VAL A 119 6.13 -9.78 -11.97
CA VAL A 119 6.78 -10.11 -10.70
C VAL A 119 7.57 -11.38 -10.93
N LEU A 120 8.88 -11.34 -10.75
CA LEU A 120 9.74 -12.52 -10.70
C LEU A 120 9.92 -12.89 -9.24
N LEU A 121 9.50 -14.09 -8.87
CA LEU A 121 9.57 -14.63 -7.51
C LEU A 121 10.56 -15.78 -7.46
N GLU A 122 11.25 -15.86 -6.34
CA GLU A 122 12.20 -16.91 -6.01
C GLU A 122 11.88 -17.44 -4.61
N ASP A 123 11.94 -18.75 -4.44
CA ASP A 123 11.71 -19.47 -3.20
C ASP A 123 12.62 -20.69 -3.17
N TRP A 124 13.39 -20.86 -2.11
CA TRP A 124 14.35 -21.96 -2.02
C TRP A 124 14.51 -22.45 -0.58
N ALA A 125 14.87 -23.71 -0.46
CA ALA A 125 15.37 -24.32 0.76
C ALA A 125 16.63 -25.13 0.46
N ASN A 126 17.61 -25.08 1.35
CA ASN A 126 18.82 -25.89 1.30
C ASN A 126 19.18 -26.35 2.72
N ASN A 127 19.03 -27.65 2.99
CA ASN A 127 19.34 -28.26 4.28
C ASN A 127 18.68 -27.56 5.49
N GLY A 128 17.47 -27.03 5.29
CA GLY A 128 16.68 -26.36 6.33
C GLY A 128 16.93 -24.85 6.48
N ASP A 129 17.93 -24.29 5.78
CA ASP A 129 17.94 -22.86 5.48
C ASP A 129 16.95 -22.57 4.35
N PHE A 130 16.29 -21.42 4.39
CA PHE A 130 15.29 -21.05 3.40
C PHE A 130 15.30 -19.55 3.13
N GLY A 131 14.88 -19.18 1.93
CA GLY A 131 14.81 -17.79 1.50
C GLY A 131 13.77 -17.59 0.41
N SER A 132 13.26 -16.37 0.33
CA SER A 132 12.45 -15.94 -0.80
C SER A 132 12.80 -14.52 -1.19
N SER A 133 12.65 -14.22 -2.48
CA SER A 133 12.93 -12.90 -3.05
C SER A 133 11.92 -12.55 -4.14
N LEU A 134 11.78 -11.25 -4.42
CA LEU A 134 10.96 -10.78 -5.54
C LEU A 134 11.63 -9.62 -6.27
N LYS A 135 11.40 -9.54 -7.58
CA LYS A 135 11.80 -8.42 -8.46
C LYS A 135 10.61 -7.99 -9.30
N LEU A 136 10.42 -6.67 -9.46
CA LEU A 136 9.30 -6.08 -10.20
C LEU A 136 9.79 -5.47 -11.52
N PHE A 137 9.04 -5.72 -12.59
CA PHE A 137 9.34 -5.23 -13.92
C PHE A 137 8.09 -4.67 -14.58
N SER A 138 8.22 -3.57 -15.32
CA SER A 138 7.15 -3.07 -16.18
C SER A 138 7.04 -3.83 -17.51
N ALA A 139 8.06 -4.62 -17.88
CA ALA A 139 8.14 -5.30 -19.17
C ALA A 139 8.52 -6.78 -19.01
N TYR A 140 7.80 -7.63 -19.74
CA TYR A 140 8.02 -9.08 -19.74
C TYR A 140 9.45 -9.45 -20.16
N ALA A 141 10.00 -8.79 -21.18
CA ALA A 141 11.31 -9.12 -21.73
C ALA A 141 12.44 -8.95 -20.70
N GLU A 142 12.38 -7.90 -19.88
CA GLU A 142 13.37 -7.65 -18.82
C GLU A 142 13.21 -8.63 -17.65
N ALA A 143 11.96 -8.94 -17.27
CA ALA A 143 11.67 -9.97 -16.27
C ALA A 143 12.23 -11.33 -16.71
N ARG A 144 11.94 -11.72 -17.96
CA ARG A 144 12.36 -12.99 -18.53
C ARG A 144 13.87 -13.09 -18.69
N ARG A 145 14.53 -12.01 -19.14
CA ARG A 145 15.99 -11.96 -19.18
C ARG A 145 16.57 -12.21 -17.78
N THR A 146 16.05 -11.51 -16.77
CA THR A 146 16.52 -11.67 -15.39
C THR A 146 16.26 -13.08 -14.85
N MET A 147 15.10 -13.66 -15.13
CA MET A 147 14.79 -15.05 -14.77
C MET A 147 15.79 -16.03 -15.37
N ILE A 148 16.10 -15.88 -16.67
CA ILE A 148 17.08 -16.74 -17.36
C ILE A 148 18.48 -16.58 -16.77
N ASP A 149 18.89 -15.34 -16.48
CA ASP A 149 20.21 -15.08 -15.90
C ASP A 149 20.33 -15.69 -14.49
N MET A 150 19.31 -15.55 -13.64
CA MET A 150 19.26 -16.21 -12.31
C MET A 150 19.27 -17.74 -12.42
N LEU A 151 18.45 -18.32 -13.30
CA LEU A 151 18.41 -19.77 -13.45
C LEU A 151 19.74 -20.34 -13.96
N ARG A 152 20.46 -19.62 -14.83
CA ARG A 152 21.81 -20.03 -15.27
C ARG A 152 22.79 -20.04 -14.12
N GLU A 153 22.78 -19.02 -13.27
CA GLU A 153 23.65 -18.97 -12.09
C GLU A 153 23.41 -20.17 -11.18
N GLU A 154 22.15 -20.54 -10.95
CA GLU A 154 21.80 -21.69 -10.12
C GLU A 154 22.19 -23.04 -10.74
N LEU A 155 22.06 -23.18 -12.06
CA LEU A 155 22.47 -24.38 -12.80
C LEU A 155 24.00 -24.56 -12.87
N ASP A 156 24.74 -23.45 -12.92
CA ASP A 156 26.20 -23.48 -13.07
C ASP A 156 26.93 -23.54 -11.71
N PHE A 157 26.40 -22.83 -10.70
CA PHE A 157 27.11 -22.59 -9.43
C PHE A 157 26.25 -22.65 -8.17
N GLY A 158 24.92 -22.73 -8.29
CA GLY A 158 24.01 -22.66 -7.14
C GLY A 158 23.50 -24.01 -6.66
N LEU A 159 22.35 -23.98 -5.98
CA LEU A 159 21.77 -25.16 -5.34
C LEU A 159 21.46 -26.25 -6.37
N ILE A 160 20.93 -25.87 -7.53
CA ILE A 160 20.59 -26.84 -8.58
C ILE A 160 21.85 -27.58 -9.05
N ALA A 161 22.96 -26.85 -9.22
CA ALA A 161 24.23 -27.43 -9.62
C ALA A 161 24.70 -28.54 -8.66
N ASP A 162 24.46 -28.35 -7.36
CA ASP A 162 24.83 -29.29 -6.30
C ASP A 162 23.92 -30.54 -6.27
N ILE A 163 22.61 -30.37 -6.51
CA ILE A 163 21.63 -31.45 -6.32
C ILE A 163 21.29 -32.22 -7.60
N GLN A 164 21.62 -31.70 -8.79
CA GLN A 164 21.25 -32.30 -10.09
C GLN A 164 21.78 -33.72 -10.33
N SER A 165 22.81 -34.14 -9.58
CA SER A 165 23.38 -35.48 -9.67
C SER A 165 22.71 -36.51 -8.74
N ASP A 166 21.81 -36.07 -7.86
CA ASP A 166 21.10 -36.93 -6.93
C ASP A 166 20.09 -37.83 -7.67
N SER A 167 19.97 -39.08 -7.23
CA SER A 167 19.02 -40.05 -7.81
C SER A 167 17.55 -39.69 -7.63
N LEU A 168 17.24 -38.85 -6.64
CA LEU A 168 15.90 -38.38 -6.30
C LEU A 168 15.63 -36.96 -6.82
N PHE A 169 16.54 -36.39 -7.60
CA PHE A 169 16.39 -35.09 -8.23
C PHE A 169 15.22 -35.08 -9.23
N SER A 170 14.35 -34.08 -9.10
CA SER A 170 13.19 -33.87 -9.95
C SER A 170 13.08 -32.41 -10.38
N VAL A 171 12.53 -32.19 -11.58
CA VAL A 171 12.38 -30.87 -12.20
C VAL A 171 11.01 -30.74 -12.84
N MET A 172 10.41 -29.56 -12.70
CA MET A 172 9.22 -29.11 -13.41
C MET A 172 9.46 -27.72 -13.99
N SER A 173 9.01 -27.48 -15.22
CA SER A 173 9.18 -26.18 -15.87
C SER A 173 8.09 -25.88 -16.90
N ASP A 174 7.86 -24.57 -17.10
CA ASP A 174 7.13 -24.00 -18.23
C ASP A 174 7.79 -22.68 -18.68
N ASP A 175 7.13 -21.90 -19.56
CA ASP A 175 7.69 -20.66 -20.12
C ASP A 175 8.07 -19.59 -19.07
N ASN A 176 7.40 -19.60 -17.91
CA ASN A 176 7.53 -18.61 -16.84
C ASN A 176 7.75 -19.27 -15.47
N TYR A 177 8.11 -20.56 -15.43
CA TYR A 177 8.24 -21.32 -14.20
C TYR A 177 9.39 -22.31 -14.30
N TYR A 178 10.14 -22.42 -13.21
CA TYR A 178 11.14 -23.46 -13.02
C TYR A 178 11.12 -23.89 -11.55
N GLU A 179 11.12 -25.19 -11.31
CA GLU A 179 11.26 -25.77 -9.98
C GLU A 179 12.12 -27.03 -10.05
N ALA A 180 13.04 -27.16 -9.09
CA ALA A 180 13.86 -28.34 -8.89
C ALA A 180 13.87 -28.73 -7.41
N TRP A 181 13.79 -30.01 -7.10
CA TRP A 181 13.74 -30.50 -5.72
C TRP A 181 14.27 -31.93 -5.60
N ILE A 182 14.47 -32.37 -4.36
CA ILE A 182 14.74 -33.78 -4.02
C ILE A 182 13.44 -34.44 -3.54
N GLU A 183 13.05 -35.53 -4.18
CA GLU A 183 11.83 -36.29 -3.83
C GLU A 183 11.86 -36.76 -2.37
N GLY A 184 10.81 -36.43 -1.61
CA GLY A 184 10.70 -36.73 -0.18
C GLY A 184 11.38 -35.72 0.75
N GLU A 185 12.12 -34.73 0.22
CA GLU A 185 12.87 -33.74 1.00
C GLU A 185 12.54 -32.29 0.63
N TYR A 186 11.39 -32.03 -0.01
CA TYR A 186 11.02 -30.69 -0.50
C TYR A 186 11.18 -29.56 0.54
N LEU A 187 10.80 -29.81 1.80
CA LEU A 187 10.93 -28.80 2.88
C LEU A 187 12.38 -28.50 3.26
N LEU A 188 13.31 -29.39 2.94
CA LEU A 188 14.73 -29.23 3.21
C LEU A 188 15.47 -28.71 1.97
N THR A 189 15.10 -29.19 0.79
CA THR A 189 15.84 -28.96 -0.45
C THR A 189 14.89 -28.75 -1.64
N HIS A 190 14.73 -27.49 -2.05
CA HIS A 190 14.08 -27.12 -3.30
C HIS A 190 14.63 -25.77 -3.80
N TYR A 191 14.49 -25.53 -5.09
CA TYR A 191 14.68 -24.24 -5.72
C TYR A 191 13.51 -23.98 -6.67
N ARG A 192 12.84 -22.84 -6.52
CA ARG A 192 11.71 -22.43 -7.34
C ARG A 192 11.87 -20.98 -7.79
N LEU A 193 11.67 -20.77 -9.08
CA LEU A 193 11.73 -19.47 -9.73
C LEU A 193 10.56 -19.33 -10.70
N TRP A 194 9.75 -18.27 -10.59
CA TRP A 194 8.59 -18.11 -11.46
C TRP A 194 8.20 -16.65 -11.67
N MET A 195 7.46 -16.39 -12.75
CA MET A 195 6.95 -15.06 -13.08
C MET A 195 5.43 -15.02 -13.08
N GLU A 196 4.89 -13.99 -12.42
CA GLU A 196 3.45 -13.70 -12.40
C GLU A 196 3.18 -12.31 -12.97
N LYS A 197 2.04 -12.18 -13.66
CA LYS A 197 1.53 -10.90 -14.14
C LYS A 197 0.52 -10.37 -13.14
N MET A 198 0.79 -9.23 -12.52
CA MET A 198 -0.06 -8.65 -11.48
C MET A 198 -0.52 -7.24 -11.84
N PRO A 199 -1.79 -6.88 -11.54
CA PRO A 199 -2.25 -5.51 -11.71
C PRO A 199 -1.68 -4.60 -10.59
N LEU A 200 -1.10 -3.48 -10.98
CA LEU A 200 -0.66 -2.42 -10.08
C LEU A 200 -1.63 -1.24 -10.12
N HIS A 201 -2.22 -0.90 -8.98
CA HIS A 201 -3.10 0.26 -8.85
C HIS A 201 -2.30 1.56 -8.86
N LEU A 202 -2.60 2.46 -9.81
CA LEU A 202 -1.85 3.71 -9.97
C LEU A 202 -2.55 4.90 -9.30
N THR A 203 -1.79 5.57 -8.44
CA THR A 203 -2.13 6.93 -7.97
C THR A 203 -1.67 7.97 -9.01
N GLU A 204 -2.33 9.13 -9.01
CA GLU A 204 -2.11 10.25 -9.97
C GLU A 204 -0.63 10.54 -10.35
N PRO A 205 0.37 10.51 -9.43
CA PRO A 205 1.76 10.86 -9.78
C PRO A 205 2.46 9.88 -10.73
N LEU A 206 2.02 8.61 -10.78
CA LEU A 206 2.66 7.55 -11.56
C LEU A 206 2.00 7.32 -12.93
N ARG A 207 0.78 7.82 -13.13
CA ARG A 207 -0.02 7.64 -14.35
C ARG A 207 0.70 8.04 -15.64
N PRO A 208 1.36 9.21 -15.76
CA PRO A 208 1.97 9.62 -17.03
C PRO A 208 3.29 8.90 -17.32
N LYS A 209 3.95 8.32 -16.31
CA LYS A 209 5.31 7.78 -16.42
C LYS A 209 5.36 6.31 -16.86
N LEU A 210 4.29 5.55 -16.59
CA LEU A 210 4.21 4.12 -16.96
C LEU A 210 3.49 3.91 -18.30
N ALA A 211 2.56 4.80 -18.67
CA ALA A 211 1.84 4.76 -19.95
C ALA A 211 2.72 5.07 -21.18
N SER A 212 3.90 5.68 -20.99
CA SER A 212 4.81 6.05 -22.09
C SER A 212 5.67 4.89 -22.61
N THR A 213 5.62 3.72 -21.98
CA THR A 213 6.46 2.56 -22.31
C THR A 213 5.80 1.53 -23.23
N GLU A 214 4.50 1.63 -23.51
CA GLU A 214 3.79 0.69 -24.42
C GLU A 214 3.78 1.12 -25.89
N ALA A 215 4.48 2.20 -26.26
CA ALA A 215 4.56 2.67 -27.64
C ALA A 215 6.00 2.69 -28.15
N LYS A 216 6.52 1.52 -28.55
CA LYS A 216 7.49 1.37 -29.66
C LYS A 216 7.66 -0.07 -30.08
#